data_AF-A0A165T3Q6-F1
#
_entry.id   AF-A0A165T3Q6-F1
#
_cell.length_a   1.000
_cell.length_b   1.000
_cell.length_c   1.000
_cell.angle_alpha   90.00
_cell.angle_beta   90.00
_cell.angle_gamma   90.00
#
_symmetry.space_group_name_H-M   'P 1'
#
loop_
_entity.id
_entity.type
_entity.pdbx_description
1 polymer ?
#
loop_
_entity_poly.entity_id
_entity_poly.type
_entity_poly.pdbx_seq_one_letter_code
_entity_poly.pdbx_strand_id
1 'polypeptide(L)'
;MTTPQAVLRSSLEKHNDAFESLLKLIPAKYYIVDDESEEQAASKYQKHSKKKKAPKQAIKEMSKKAKREKLDPENNKTIVDIQNEAAQRQAKAKGKRKADSDEDSVDEDAMDIDVDNVILGMETITGEDVPLVPMPKAGGIETLREKLHVRMTELRKGKRESREQASSKDELIEERRKQRAVMRERRRKETKERIRLEKEKKQTPAKDKGRDKGNQSKPALLLVDQPSTSKAGSSRDAMDAFTNVAFSNIAGSSNLSGKKLQHMMTTSDPKQALQQLEVRKEKMAALPEEKRKAIEEKSKWEKAEARLEGVKVKDDEARLKKAAKKKDKEKAKSKKAWDERKKEVKDQMAARQKKRTDNLAIRAERRKGKSSGGKSKARPGFEGKSFGKSK
;
A
#
# COMPACT_ATOMS: atom_id res chain seq x y z
N MET A 1 -17.60 -2.04 65.60
CA MET A 1 -18.81 -1.48 64.94
C MET A 1 -18.76 -1.87 63.48
N THR A 2 -19.72 -2.66 63.00
CA THR A 2 -19.81 -3.02 61.58
C THR A 2 -20.36 -1.82 60.81
N THR A 3 -19.72 -1.42 59.72
CA THR A 3 -20.24 -0.35 58.87
C THR A 3 -21.62 -0.75 58.33
N PRO A 4 -22.65 0.12 58.42
CA PRO A 4 -23.98 -0.20 57.92
C PRO A 4 -23.93 -0.49 56.41
N GLN A 5 -24.65 -1.52 55.96
CA GLN A 5 -24.65 -1.92 54.54
C GLN A 5 -25.04 -0.78 53.59
N ALA A 6 -25.93 0.13 54.01
CA ALA A 6 -26.32 1.29 53.22
C ALA A 6 -25.14 2.26 52.99
N VAL A 7 -24.31 2.48 54.00
CA VAL A 7 -23.11 3.34 53.90
C VAL A 7 -22.10 2.70 52.96
N LEU A 8 -21.89 1.39 53.06
CA LEU A 8 -21.02 0.65 52.15
C LEU A 8 -21.49 0.73 50.70
N ARG A 9 -22.79 0.51 50.43
CA ARG A 9 -23.35 0.64 49.07
C ARG A 9 -23.14 2.04 48.51
N SER A 10 -23.44 3.08 49.28
CA SER A 10 -23.24 4.47 48.84
C SER A 10 -21.77 4.81 48.56
N SER A 11 -20.83 4.20 49.31
CA SER A 11 -19.40 4.37 49.07
C SER A 11 -18.98 3.67 47.78
N LEU A 12 -19.46 2.44 47.56
CA LEU A 12 -19.17 1.69 46.34
C LEU A 12 -19.75 2.36 45.09
N GLU A 13 -20.95 2.94 45.17
CA GLU A 13 -21.54 3.73 44.09
C GLU A 13 -20.67 4.95 43.76
N LYS A 14 -20.21 5.71 44.76
CA LYS A 14 -19.29 6.85 44.55
C LYS A 14 -17.96 6.43 43.91
N HIS A 15 -17.41 5.30 44.34
CA HIS A 15 -16.19 4.78 43.72
C HIS A 15 -16.44 4.34 42.28
N ASN A 16 -17.57 3.67 42.01
CA ASN A 16 -17.96 3.28 40.66
C ASN A 16 -18.13 4.50 39.76
N ASP A 17 -18.82 5.55 40.22
CA ASP A 17 -18.96 6.81 39.48
C ASP A 17 -17.61 7.46 39.15
N ALA A 18 -16.67 7.45 40.12
CA ALA A 18 -15.32 7.95 39.92
C ALA A 18 -14.55 7.11 38.87
N PHE A 19 -14.63 5.78 38.94
CA PHE A 19 -14.01 4.89 37.94
C PHE A 19 -14.65 5.07 36.56
N GLU A 20 -15.96 5.18 36.46
CA GLU A 20 -16.64 5.45 35.20
C GLU A 20 -16.22 6.80 34.60
N SER A 21 -16.07 7.84 35.44
CA SER A 21 -15.58 9.15 34.98
C SER A 21 -14.16 9.07 34.39
N LEU A 22 -13.29 8.24 34.98
CA LEU A 22 -11.95 7.98 34.49
C LEU A 22 -11.98 7.20 33.17
N LEU A 23 -12.81 6.17 33.08
CA LEU A 23 -12.97 5.36 31.87
C LEU A 23 -13.54 6.17 30.69
N LYS A 24 -14.39 7.18 30.96
CA LYS A 24 -14.90 8.11 29.95
C LYS A 24 -13.82 8.99 29.31
N LEU A 25 -12.71 9.24 30.01
CA LEU A 25 -11.59 10.05 29.50
C LEU A 25 -10.67 9.29 28.54
N ILE A 26 -10.71 7.96 28.56
CA ILE A 26 -9.84 7.13 27.73
C ILE A 26 -10.61 6.70 26.47
N PRO A 27 -10.07 6.88 25.26
CA PRO A 27 -10.74 6.43 24.04
C PRO A 27 -11.02 4.93 24.08
N ALA A 28 -12.26 4.55 23.75
CA ALA A 28 -12.71 3.16 23.82
C ALA A 28 -11.91 2.17 22.95
N LYS A 29 -11.26 2.68 21.91
CA LYS A 29 -10.38 1.94 20.99
C LYS A 29 -9.28 1.12 21.69
N TYR A 30 -8.83 1.54 22.88
CA TYR A 30 -7.72 0.87 23.58
C TYR A 30 -8.15 -0.29 24.46
N TYR A 31 -9.44 -0.36 24.83
CA TYR A 31 -9.97 -1.39 25.74
C TYR A 31 -10.86 -2.40 25.03
N ILE A 32 -11.55 -1.96 23.97
CA ILE A 32 -12.37 -2.83 23.16
C ILE A 32 -11.56 -3.11 21.90
N VAL A 33 -11.11 -4.35 21.76
CA VAL A 33 -10.62 -4.85 20.48
C VAL A 33 -11.85 -4.86 19.57
N ASP A 34 -12.00 -3.81 18.77
CA ASP A 34 -12.95 -3.83 17.67
C ASP A 34 -12.50 -4.98 16.77
N ASP A 35 -13.18 -6.12 16.86
CA ASP A 35 -13.13 -7.14 15.81
C ASP A 35 -13.52 -6.40 14.53
N GLU A 36 -12.52 -5.99 13.74
CA GLU A 36 -12.71 -5.20 12.54
C GLU A 36 -13.79 -5.95 11.73
N SER A 37 -15.02 -5.41 11.70
CA SER A 37 -16.13 -5.99 10.96
C SER A 37 -15.58 -6.46 9.61
N GLU A 38 -15.85 -7.71 9.21
CA GLU A 38 -15.23 -8.32 8.02
C GLU A 38 -15.25 -7.40 6.79
N GLU A 39 -16.22 -6.48 6.70
CA GLU A 39 -16.33 -5.43 5.70
C GLU A 39 -15.23 -4.34 5.78
N GLN A 40 -14.85 -3.91 6.97
CA GLN A 40 -13.78 -2.95 7.22
C GLN A 40 -12.40 -3.59 6.92
N ALA A 41 -12.18 -4.81 7.39
CA ALA A 41 -10.99 -5.59 7.07
C ALA A 41 -10.89 -5.84 5.55
N ALA A 42 -11.99 -6.26 4.91
CA ALA A 42 -12.05 -6.43 3.46
C ALA A 42 -11.79 -5.11 2.71
N SER A 43 -12.28 -3.97 3.18
CA SER A 43 -12.04 -2.68 2.50
C SER A 43 -10.57 -2.21 2.58
N LYS A 44 -9.87 -2.52 3.67
CA LYS A 44 -8.47 -2.15 3.93
C LYS A 44 -7.50 -3.00 3.09
N TYR A 45 -7.79 -4.29 2.94
CA TYR A 45 -6.93 -5.25 2.25
C TYR A 45 -7.38 -5.58 0.81
N GLN A 46 -8.68 -5.52 0.48
CA GLN A 46 -9.20 -5.74 -0.87
C GLN A 46 -9.37 -4.43 -1.65
N LYS A 47 -8.26 -3.87 -2.13
CA LYS A 47 -8.23 -2.64 -2.95
C LYS A 47 -8.88 -2.78 -4.34
N HIS A 48 -9.60 -3.87 -4.64
CA HIS A 48 -9.96 -4.26 -6.01
C HIS A 48 -11.41 -4.73 -6.21
N SER A 49 -12.32 -4.60 -5.24
CA SER A 49 -13.73 -4.96 -5.46
C SER A 49 -14.45 -3.93 -6.35
N LYS A 50 -14.13 -3.95 -7.64
CA LYS A 50 -14.72 -3.14 -8.72
C LYS A 50 -16.23 -3.35 -8.94
N LYS A 51 -16.92 -4.10 -8.05
CA LYS A 51 -18.33 -4.46 -8.20
C LYS A 51 -19.31 -3.49 -7.54
N LYS A 52 -18.88 -2.58 -6.65
CA LYS A 52 -19.76 -1.53 -6.12
C LYS A 52 -19.52 -0.19 -6.83
N LYS A 53 -19.83 -0.11 -8.12
CA LYS A 53 -19.94 1.18 -8.83
C LYS A 53 -21.27 1.84 -8.46
N ALA A 54 -21.39 2.31 -7.22
CA ALA A 54 -22.47 3.22 -6.87
C ALA A 54 -22.34 4.50 -7.74
N PRO A 55 -23.46 5.16 -8.09
CA PRO A 55 -23.41 6.41 -8.85
C PRO A 55 -22.52 7.43 -8.12
N LYS A 56 -21.76 8.24 -8.87
CA LYS A 56 -20.78 9.19 -8.32
C LYS A 56 -21.38 10.16 -7.27
N GLN A 57 -22.69 10.37 -7.29
CA GLN A 57 -23.43 11.17 -6.30
C GLN A 57 -23.53 10.44 -4.95
N ALA A 58 -23.96 9.18 -4.93
CA ALA A 58 -24.04 8.38 -3.72
C ALA A 58 -22.68 8.23 -3.02
N ILE A 59 -21.58 8.08 -3.77
CA ILE A 59 -20.23 8.01 -3.17
C ILE A 59 -19.84 9.34 -2.50
N LYS A 60 -20.22 10.48 -3.10
CA LYS A 60 -19.95 11.81 -2.54
C LYS A 60 -20.81 12.09 -1.31
N GLU A 61 -22.07 11.69 -1.33
CA GLU A 61 -22.99 11.84 -0.19
C GLU A 61 -22.58 10.95 0.97
N MET A 62 -22.25 9.69 0.71
CA MET A 62 -21.72 8.78 1.74
C MET A 62 -20.38 9.27 2.30
N SER A 63 -19.48 9.82 1.46
CA SER A 63 -18.24 10.41 1.96
C SER A 63 -18.46 11.69 2.78
N LYS A 64 -19.45 12.51 2.40
CA LYS A 64 -19.82 13.72 3.16
C LYS A 64 -20.48 13.35 4.49
N LYS A 65 -21.32 12.32 4.50
CA LYS A 65 -21.96 11.75 5.70
C LYS A 65 -20.92 11.14 6.63
N ALA A 66 -20.00 10.31 6.14
CA ALA A 66 -18.93 9.74 6.95
C ALA A 66 -17.99 10.81 7.54
N LYS A 67 -17.74 11.90 6.82
CA LYS A 67 -16.98 13.04 7.36
C LYS A 67 -17.75 13.81 8.42
N ARG A 68 -19.08 13.90 8.29
CA ARG A 68 -19.95 14.52 9.29
C ARG A 68 -20.01 13.64 10.54
N GLU A 69 -20.29 12.35 10.40
CA GLU A 69 -20.31 11.37 11.50
C GLU A 69 -18.97 11.24 12.23
N LYS A 70 -17.84 11.49 11.55
CA LYS A 70 -16.52 11.54 12.18
C LYS A 70 -16.27 12.82 12.98
N LEU A 71 -16.97 13.90 12.66
CA LEU A 71 -16.86 15.20 13.32
C LEU A 71 -18.03 15.47 14.29
N ASP A 72 -18.99 14.56 14.39
CA ASP A 72 -20.12 14.66 15.31
C ASP A 72 -19.68 14.15 16.70
N PRO A 73 -19.77 14.99 17.76
CA PRO A 73 -19.29 14.63 19.10
C PRO A 73 -20.09 13.50 19.75
N GLU A 74 -21.34 13.29 19.34
CA GLU A 74 -22.22 12.21 19.83
C GLU A 74 -21.76 10.81 19.39
N ASN A 75 -20.93 10.71 18.35
CA ASN A 75 -20.41 9.42 17.87
C ASN A 75 -19.17 8.94 18.65
N ASN A 76 -18.58 9.80 19.49
CA ASN A 76 -17.50 9.40 20.40
C ASN A 76 -18.08 8.71 21.64
N LYS A 77 -18.60 7.49 21.46
CA LYS A 77 -19.15 6.69 22.55
C LYS A 77 -18.05 6.29 23.53
N THR A 78 -18.34 6.38 24.82
CA THR A 78 -17.41 5.94 25.87
C THR A 78 -17.49 4.43 26.06
N ILE A 79 -16.50 3.84 26.73
CA ILE A 79 -16.43 2.39 26.98
C ILE A 79 -17.70 1.88 27.67
N VAL A 80 -18.17 2.64 28.67
CA VAL A 80 -19.37 2.33 29.45
C VAL A 80 -20.62 2.37 28.57
N ASP A 81 -20.72 3.35 27.66
CA ASP A 81 -21.84 3.45 26.72
C ASP A 81 -21.88 2.25 25.75
N ILE A 82 -20.72 1.79 25.29
CA ILE A 82 -20.61 0.64 24.38
C ILE A 82 -21.00 -0.66 25.12
N GLN A 83 -20.56 -0.84 26.36
CA GLN A 83 -20.93 -1.99 27.19
C GLN A 83 -22.44 -2.00 27.49
N ASN A 84 -23.02 -0.85 27.83
CA ASN A 84 -24.47 -0.71 28.05
C ASN A 84 -25.26 -0.95 26.76
N GLU A 85 -24.80 -0.45 25.61
CA GLU A 85 -25.43 -0.71 24.32
C GLU A 85 -25.35 -2.20 23.93
N ALA A 86 -24.20 -2.86 24.17
CA ALA A 86 -24.04 -4.29 23.94
C ALA A 86 -24.96 -5.11 24.84
N ALA A 87 -25.06 -4.78 26.13
CA ALA A 87 -25.96 -5.42 27.08
C ALA A 87 -27.44 -5.22 26.68
N GLN A 88 -27.83 -4.01 26.26
CA GLN A 88 -29.18 -3.75 25.75
C GLN A 88 -29.48 -4.48 24.45
N ARG A 89 -28.51 -4.57 23.52
CA ARG A 89 -28.65 -5.36 22.28
C ARG A 89 -28.82 -6.84 22.59
N GLN A 90 -28.06 -7.38 23.54
CA GLN A 90 -28.21 -8.77 23.99
C GLN A 90 -29.57 -9.01 24.68
N ALA A 91 -30.03 -8.07 25.51
CA ALA A 91 -31.35 -8.15 26.15
C ALA A 91 -32.49 -8.11 25.11
N LYS A 92 -32.40 -7.24 24.10
CA LYS A 92 -33.35 -7.16 22.98
C LYS A 92 -33.30 -8.41 22.09
N ALA A 93 -32.11 -8.97 21.85
CA ALA A 93 -31.96 -10.21 21.09
C ALA A 93 -32.55 -11.41 21.82
N LYS A 94 -32.38 -11.51 23.14
CA LYS A 94 -33.04 -12.54 23.97
C LYS A 94 -34.57 -12.37 24.02
N GLY A 95 -35.07 -11.13 24.04
CA GLY A 95 -36.52 -10.86 23.95
C GLY A 95 -37.13 -11.27 22.60
N LYS A 96 -36.35 -11.23 21.51
CA LYS A 96 -36.82 -11.60 20.16
C LYS A 96 -36.80 -13.11 19.89
N ARG A 97 -36.04 -13.90 20.67
CA ARG A 97 -36.03 -15.37 20.61
C ARG A 97 -37.17 -16.02 21.41
N LYS A 98 -38.00 -15.23 22.12
CA LYS A 98 -39.16 -15.71 22.87
C LYS A 98 -40.50 -15.51 22.14
N ALA A 99 -40.46 -15.05 20.89
CA ALA A 99 -41.65 -14.77 20.08
C ALA A 99 -41.74 -15.60 18.78
N ASP A 100 -40.84 -16.55 18.57
CA ASP A 100 -40.86 -17.43 17.39
C ASP A 100 -40.31 -18.82 17.77
N SER A 101 -41.14 -19.85 17.52
CA SER A 101 -40.93 -21.29 17.77
C SER A 101 -41.23 -21.83 19.17
N ASP A 102 -42.48 -22.25 19.35
CA ASP A 102 -42.88 -23.42 20.13
C ASP A 102 -42.83 -24.64 19.17
N GLU A 103 -42.47 -25.83 19.69
CA GLU A 103 -42.37 -27.15 19.00
C GLU A 103 -41.29 -27.28 17.89
N ASP A 104 -40.42 -28.29 17.81
CA ASP A 104 -40.25 -29.53 18.56
C ASP A 104 -38.87 -30.15 18.25
N SER A 105 -38.45 -31.08 19.12
CA SER A 105 -37.56 -32.22 18.89
C SER A 105 -36.01 -32.08 18.93
N VAL A 106 -35.43 -32.51 20.08
CA VAL A 106 -34.35 -33.53 20.31
C VAL A 106 -33.20 -33.67 19.29
N ASP A 107 -31.92 -33.93 19.61
CA ASP A 107 -31.17 -34.21 20.84
C ASP A 107 -29.66 -34.19 20.54
N GLU A 108 -28.88 -34.16 21.62
CA GLU A 108 -27.52 -34.71 21.84
C GLU A 108 -26.22 -34.16 21.20
N ASP A 109 -25.25 -34.09 22.13
CA ASP A 109 -23.80 -34.29 22.02
C ASP A 109 -22.82 -33.10 21.90
N ALA A 110 -22.54 -32.54 23.09
CA ALA A 110 -21.26 -32.59 23.81
C ALA A 110 -19.95 -32.13 23.10
N MET A 111 -19.25 -31.17 23.72
CA MET A 111 -18.00 -31.44 24.46
C MET A 111 -17.54 -30.21 25.27
N ASP A 112 -17.18 -30.50 26.51
CA ASP A 112 -16.73 -29.64 27.61
C ASP A 112 -15.26 -29.16 27.47
N ILE A 113 -15.01 -27.98 28.07
CA ILE A 113 -13.87 -27.58 28.96
C ILE A 113 -12.43 -27.74 28.40
N ASP A 114 -11.60 -26.67 28.33
CA ASP A 114 -10.72 -26.30 29.45
C ASP A 114 -10.34 -24.81 29.47
N VAL A 115 -10.62 -24.20 30.62
CA VAL A 115 -10.06 -22.95 31.12
C VAL A 115 -8.90 -23.38 32.02
N ASP A 116 -7.66 -23.25 31.55
CA ASP A 116 -6.47 -22.97 32.36
C ASP A 116 -5.18 -23.06 31.51
N ASN A 117 -4.74 -21.93 30.95
CA ASN A 117 -3.31 -21.62 30.88
C ASN A 117 -3.06 -20.14 30.50
N VAL A 118 -1.94 -19.62 31.00
CA VAL A 118 -1.30 -18.32 30.71
C VAL A 118 -1.67 -17.15 31.64
N ILE A 119 -1.37 -17.33 32.93
CA ILE A 119 -0.48 -16.38 33.61
C ILE A 119 0.95 -16.78 33.24
N LEU A 120 1.65 -15.98 32.42
CA LEU A 120 3.12 -15.84 32.38
C LEU A 120 3.52 -14.97 31.17
N GLY A 121 4.13 -13.80 31.41
CA GLY A 121 4.79 -13.03 30.34
C GLY A 121 4.78 -11.51 30.47
N MET A 122 5.00 -10.97 31.68
CA MET A 122 5.51 -9.61 31.87
C MET A 122 6.92 -9.55 31.30
N GLU A 123 7.11 -8.91 30.15
CA GLU A 123 8.42 -8.37 29.75
C GLU A 123 8.30 -6.87 29.46
N THR A 124 9.11 -6.16 30.24
CA THR A 124 9.32 -4.73 30.31
C THR A 124 9.74 -4.11 28.98
N ILE A 125 8.94 -3.19 28.44
CA ILE A 125 9.46 -2.18 27.51
C ILE A 125 9.81 -0.94 28.33
N THR A 126 11.06 -0.94 28.74
CA THR A 126 11.83 0.22 29.21
C THR A 126 11.61 1.42 28.29
N GLY A 127 11.30 2.55 28.90
CA GLY A 127 11.13 3.82 28.21
C GLY A 127 12.40 4.26 27.49
N GLU A 128 12.24 4.66 26.23
CA GLU A 128 13.14 5.61 25.59
C GLU A 128 12.55 7.01 25.78
N ASP A 129 13.31 7.86 26.45
CA ASP A 129 12.99 9.25 26.74
C ASP A 129 12.78 10.06 25.45
N VAL A 130 11.52 10.27 25.08
CA VAL A 130 11.16 11.36 24.17
C VAL A 130 10.96 12.60 25.04
N PRO A 131 11.72 13.70 24.84
CA PRO A 131 11.49 14.92 25.60
C PRO A 131 10.05 15.40 25.36
N LEU A 132 9.25 15.37 26.42
CA LEU A 132 7.88 15.88 26.46
C LEU A 132 7.91 17.37 26.09
N VAL A 133 7.55 17.70 24.85
CA VAL A 133 7.35 19.09 24.42
C VAL A 133 5.99 19.54 24.96
N PRO A 134 5.95 20.49 25.92
CA PRO A 134 4.68 20.99 26.43
C PRO A 134 3.88 21.64 25.30
N MET A 135 2.60 21.27 25.20
CA MET A 135 1.67 21.82 24.23
C MET A 135 1.63 23.36 24.37
N PRO A 136 1.69 24.13 23.27
CA PRO A 136 1.66 25.59 23.37
C PRO A 136 0.34 26.01 24.01
N LYS A 137 0.44 26.81 25.08
CA LYS A 137 -0.73 27.37 25.78
C LYS A 137 -1.62 28.04 24.74
N ALA A 138 -2.89 27.68 24.69
CA ALA A 138 -3.87 28.33 23.82
C ALA A 138 -3.81 29.83 24.12
N GLY A 139 -3.33 30.62 23.16
CA GLY A 139 -3.22 32.07 23.33
C GLY A 139 -4.59 32.64 23.68
N GLY A 140 -4.62 33.58 24.63
CA GLY A 140 -5.83 34.26 25.06
C GLY A 140 -6.58 34.89 23.88
N ILE A 141 -7.86 35.21 24.10
CA ILE A 141 -8.81 35.73 23.09
C ILE A 141 -8.22 36.88 22.26
N GLU A 142 -7.34 37.68 22.84
CA GLU A 142 -6.64 38.80 22.19
C GLU A 142 -5.74 38.33 21.04
N THR A 143 -4.96 37.26 21.23
CA THR A 143 -4.10 36.69 20.18
C THR A 143 -4.90 36.12 19.01
N LEU A 144 -6.12 35.64 19.27
CA LEU A 144 -7.05 35.19 18.24
C LEU A 144 -7.68 36.37 17.48
N ARG A 145 -8.00 37.46 18.19
CA ARG A 145 -8.47 38.72 17.58
C ARG A 145 -7.39 39.34 16.70
N GLU A 146 -6.15 39.37 17.15
CA GLU A 146 -5.01 39.85 16.36
C GLU A 146 -4.79 38.99 15.11
N LYS A 147 -4.79 37.65 15.25
CA LYS A 147 -4.72 36.74 14.10
C LYS A 147 -5.87 36.96 13.12
N LEU A 148 -7.08 37.23 13.61
CA LEU A 148 -8.24 37.55 12.77
C LEU A 148 -8.08 38.90 12.07
N HIS A 149 -7.56 39.93 12.75
CA HIS A 149 -7.26 41.23 12.15
C HIS A 149 -6.17 41.12 11.08
N VAL A 150 -5.12 40.32 11.30
CA VAL A 150 -4.09 40.01 10.30
C VAL A 150 -4.71 39.27 9.10
N ARG A 151 -5.58 38.29 9.35
CA ARG A 151 -6.29 37.56 8.28
C ARG A 151 -7.21 38.46 7.45
N MET A 152 -7.90 39.41 8.10
CA MET A 152 -8.78 40.36 7.44
C MET A 152 -8.00 41.39 6.62
N THR A 153 -6.83 41.82 7.09
CA THR A 153 -5.96 42.71 6.31
C THR A 153 -5.32 41.99 5.12
N GLU A 154 -4.90 40.74 5.25
CA GLU A 154 -4.47 39.88 4.13
C GLU A 154 -5.56 39.73 3.06
N LEU A 155 -6.80 39.43 3.46
CA LEU A 155 -7.91 39.27 2.52
C LEU A 155 -8.30 40.60 1.83
N ARG A 156 -8.16 41.73 2.55
CA ARG A 156 -8.37 43.06 1.96
C ARG A 156 -7.24 43.44 1.00
N LYS A 157 -5.98 43.09 1.28
CA LYS A 157 -4.84 43.26 0.37
C LYS A 157 -4.98 42.37 -0.88
N GLY A 158 -5.30 41.09 -0.72
CA GLY A 158 -5.51 40.18 -1.85
C GLY A 158 -6.67 40.57 -2.79
N LYS A 159 -7.69 41.26 -2.28
CA LYS A 159 -8.79 41.80 -3.12
C LYS A 159 -8.41 43.10 -3.85
N ARG A 160 -7.44 43.86 -3.33
CA ARG A 160 -6.97 45.13 -3.92
C ARG A 160 -5.83 44.90 -4.92
N GLU A 161 -4.87 44.02 -4.60
CA GLU A 161 -3.79 43.60 -5.49
C GLU A 161 -4.28 42.78 -6.71
N SER A 162 -5.40 42.05 -6.57
CA SER A 162 -6.03 41.36 -7.71
C SER A 162 -6.68 42.31 -8.73
N ARG A 163 -6.88 43.60 -8.42
CA ARG A 163 -7.55 44.56 -9.31
C ARG A 163 -6.56 45.48 -10.04
N GLU A 164 -5.37 45.70 -9.50
CA GLU A 164 -4.42 46.70 -10.02
C GLU A 164 -3.19 46.11 -10.72
N GLN A 165 -3.02 44.78 -10.75
CA GLN A 165 -1.93 44.09 -11.48
C GLN A 165 -2.45 43.05 -12.50
N ALA A 166 -3.56 43.36 -13.16
CA ALA A 166 -4.06 42.57 -14.28
C ALA A 166 -3.50 43.09 -15.62
N SER A 167 -2.20 42.91 -15.88
CA SER A 167 -1.72 42.82 -17.27
C SER A 167 -2.14 41.45 -17.81
N SER A 168 -3.33 41.42 -18.40
CA SER A 168 -3.97 40.30 -19.11
C SER A 168 -3.98 38.91 -18.43
N LYS A 169 -5.18 38.43 -18.07
CA LYS A 169 -5.47 37.08 -17.55
C LYS A 169 -4.83 35.94 -18.36
N ASP A 170 -4.58 36.15 -19.64
CA ASP A 170 -3.93 35.19 -20.53
C ASP A 170 -2.41 35.09 -20.32
N GLU A 171 -1.72 36.18 -19.96
CA GLU A 171 -0.28 36.16 -19.66
C GLU A 171 0.00 35.35 -18.38
N LEU A 172 -0.87 35.45 -17.38
CA LEU A 172 -0.76 34.71 -16.12
C LEU A 172 -1.03 33.20 -16.31
N ILE A 173 -1.92 32.84 -17.23
CA ILE A 173 -2.17 31.45 -17.62
C ILE A 173 -0.99 30.90 -18.44
N GLU A 174 -0.41 31.72 -19.32
CA GLU A 174 0.78 31.34 -20.09
C GLU A 174 2.02 31.21 -19.23
N GLU A 175 2.23 32.08 -18.25
CA GLU A 175 3.33 32.00 -17.30
C GLU A 175 3.19 30.75 -16.42
N ARG A 176 1.98 30.44 -15.95
CA ARG A 176 1.71 29.18 -15.23
C ARG A 176 1.93 27.94 -16.10
N ARG A 177 1.66 28.02 -17.41
CA ARG A 177 1.94 26.94 -18.37
C ARG A 177 3.44 26.82 -18.64
N LYS A 178 4.17 27.93 -18.77
CA LYS A 178 5.63 27.99 -18.94
C LYS A 178 6.34 27.42 -17.71
N GLN A 179 5.96 27.83 -16.49
CA GLN A 179 6.51 27.25 -15.25
C GLN A 179 6.24 25.73 -15.14
N ARG A 180 5.05 25.27 -15.51
CA ARG A 180 4.76 23.82 -15.59
C ARG A 180 5.54 23.10 -16.68
N ALA A 181 5.88 23.76 -17.78
CA ALA A 181 6.72 23.19 -18.84
C ALA A 181 8.17 23.09 -18.36
N VAL A 182 8.72 24.15 -17.77
CA VAL A 182 10.06 24.20 -17.17
C VAL A 182 10.23 23.13 -16.09
N MET A 183 9.23 22.94 -15.21
CA MET A 183 9.26 21.88 -14.19
C MET A 183 9.28 20.47 -14.77
N ARG A 184 8.58 20.22 -15.90
CA ARG A 184 8.63 18.93 -16.58
C ARG A 184 9.95 18.72 -17.31
N GLU A 185 10.53 19.77 -17.88
CA GLU A 185 11.86 19.70 -18.49
C GLU A 185 12.95 19.45 -17.46
N ARG A 186 12.89 20.13 -16.30
CA ARG A 186 13.81 19.91 -15.18
C ARG A 186 13.75 18.46 -14.69
N ARG A 187 12.55 17.89 -14.47
CA ARG A 187 12.39 16.47 -14.14
C ARG A 187 12.97 15.55 -15.21
N ARG A 188 12.76 15.86 -16.49
CA ARG A 188 13.33 15.07 -17.60
C ARG A 188 14.86 15.15 -17.64
N LYS A 189 15.44 16.33 -17.41
CA LYS A 189 16.89 16.53 -17.32
C LYS A 189 17.47 15.77 -16.13
N GLU A 190 16.88 15.88 -14.94
CA GLU A 190 17.28 15.15 -13.73
C GLU A 190 17.22 13.62 -13.93
N THR A 191 16.17 13.10 -14.58
CA THR A 191 16.10 11.66 -14.89
C THR A 191 17.15 11.21 -15.91
N LYS A 192 17.47 12.05 -16.92
CA LYS A 192 18.50 11.74 -17.90
C LYS A 192 19.90 11.77 -17.29
N GLU A 193 20.17 12.75 -16.44
CA GLU A 193 21.42 12.86 -15.67
C GLU A 193 21.60 11.68 -14.72
N ARG A 194 20.54 11.28 -14.00
CA ARG A 194 20.56 10.09 -13.13
C ARG A 194 20.88 8.82 -13.91
N ILE A 195 20.26 8.65 -15.08
CA ILE A 195 20.54 7.50 -15.96
C ILE A 195 21.97 7.56 -16.52
N ARG A 196 22.50 8.75 -16.81
CA ARG A 196 23.87 8.94 -17.28
C ARG A 196 24.89 8.60 -16.18
N LEU A 197 24.69 9.11 -14.97
CA LEU A 197 25.52 8.79 -13.81
C LEU A 197 25.46 7.30 -13.44
N GLU A 198 24.30 6.66 -13.56
CA GLU A 198 24.18 5.22 -13.33
C GLU A 198 24.89 4.39 -14.41
N LYS A 199 24.90 4.87 -15.66
CA LYS A 199 25.66 4.26 -16.75
C LYS A 199 27.17 4.47 -16.60
N GLU A 200 27.61 5.66 -16.21
CA GLU A 200 29.02 5.97 -15.93
C GLU A 200 29.54 5.13 -14.74
N LYS A 201 28.74 4.98 -13.67
CA LYS A 201 29.05 4.07 -12.56
C LYS A 201 29.06 2.58 -12.94
N LYS A 202 28.36 2.18 -14.00
CA LYS A 202 28.38 0.81 -14.55
C LYS A 202 29.46 0.61 -15.62
N GLN A 203 30.02 1.69 -16.18
CA GLN A 203 31.05 1.66 -17.22
C GLN A 203 32.47 1.85 -16.68
N THR A 204 32.67 1.94 -15.36
CA THR A 204 33.99 1.77 -14.74
C THR A 204 34.17 0.31 -14.30
N PRO A 205 34.70 -0.60 -15.15
CA PRO A 205 35.18 -1.90 -14.71
C PRO A 205 36.52 -1.74 -14.01
N ALA A 206 36.61 -2.41 -12.86
CA ALA A 206 37.79 -2.72 -12.07
C ALA A 206 39.16 -2.66 -12.79
N LYS A 207 40.02 -1.77 -12.31
CA LYS A 207 41.47 -1.95 -12.32
C LYS A 207 42.07 -1.17 -11.14
N ASP A 208 42.13 -1.80 -9.97
CA ASP A 208 43.42 -2.19 -9.39
C ASP A 208 43.22 -3.06 -8.13
N LYS A 209 44.16 -3.99 -7.92
CA LYS A 209 44.23 -4.88 -6.76
C LYS A 209 44.82 -4.14 -5.57
N GLY A 210 44.23 -4.31 -4.40
CA GLY A 210 44.86 -3.88 -3.14
C GLY A 210 44.05 -4.33 -1.93
N ARG A 211 44.57 -5.33 -1.22
CA ARG A 211 44.21 -5.66 0.16
C ARG A 211 44.15 -4.38 1.00
N ASP A 212 43.09 -4.15 1.75
CA ASP A 212 43.10 -4.28 3.21
C ASP A 212 41.69 -4.06 3.80
N LYS A 213 41.53 -4.52 5.03
CA LYS A 213 40.37 -4.59 5.90
C LYS A 213 39.56 -3.29 6.03
N GLY A 214 38.25 -3.45 6.25
CA GLY A 214 37.36 -2.34 6.59
C GLY A 214 35.94 -2.77 6.96
N ASN A 215 35.83 -3.50 8.08
CA ASN A 215 34.59 -3.83 8.76
C ASN A 215 33.97 -2.58 9.38
N GLN A 216 32.71 -2.25 9.04
CA GLN A 216 31.81 -1.30 9.74
C GLN A 216 30.37 -1.65 9.29
N SER A 217 29.33 -1.77 10.11
CA SER A 217 29.15 -1.71 11.56
C SER A 217 27.81 -2.41 11.86
N LYS A 218 27.82 -3.39 12.75
CA LYS A 218 26.64 -3.84 13.51
C LYS A 218 27.00 -3.56 14.97
N PRO A 219 26.15 -2.90 15.77
CA PRO A 219 26.52 -2.58 17.14
C PRO A 219 26.69 -3.86 17.97
N ALA A 220 27.84 -3.96 18.64
CA ALA A 220 28.19 -5.03 19.55
C ALA A 220 27.46 -4.87 20.88
N LEU A 221 26.93 -5.97 21.41
CA LEU A 221 26.75 -6.15 22.85
C LEU A 221 27.92 -7.02 23.34
N LEU A 222 28.60 -6.53 24.36
CA LEU A 222 29.69 -7.17 25.08
C LEU A 222 29.23 -8.50 25.70
N LEU A 223 29.92 -9.59 25.40
CA LEU A 223 30.09 -10.68 26.36
C LEU A 223 31.55 -11.11 26.33
N VAL A 224 32.14 -10.99 27.51
CA VAL A 224 33.50 -11.40 27.88
C VAL A 224 33.61 -12.90 27.72
N ASP A 225 34.63 -13.37 27.00
CA ASP A 225 34.96 -14.80 26.89
C ASP A 225 36.28 -15.07 27.63
N GLN A 226 36.21 -15.91 28.66
CA GLN A 226 37.35 -16.62 29.23
C GLN A 226 37.14 -18.12 29.01
N PRO A 227 38.18 -18.90 28.68
CA PRO A 227 38.02 -20.22 28.11
C PRO A 227 37.90 -21.29 29.20
N SER A 228 36.80 -22.02 29.24
CA SER A 228 36.71 -23.29 29.97
C SER A 228 36.40 -24.44 29.02
N THR A 229 37.41 -25.30 28.89
CA THR A 229 37.34 -26.64 28.31
C THR A 229 36.41 -27.53 29.13
N SER A 230 35.43 -28.18 28.49
CA SER A 230 35.00 -29.51 28.95
C SER A 230 34.29 -30.28 27.84
N LYS A 231 35.03 -31.26 27.34
CA LYS A 231 34.55 -32.46 26.66
C LYS A 231 33.73 -33.30 27.66
N ALA A 232 32.44 -33.50 27.40
CA ALA A 232 31.63 -34.60 27.92
C ALA A 232 30.48 -34.79 26.90
N GLY A 233 30.31 -35.93 26.22
CA GLY A 233 30.10 -37.24 26.82
C GLY A 233 28.65 -37.37 27.26
N SER A 234 27.69 -37.26 26.32
CA SER A 234 26.27 -37.46 26.63
C SER A 234 26.01 -38.94 26.84
N SER A 235 26.03 -39.37 28.10
CA SER A 235 25.31 -40.58 28.54
C SER A 235 23.82 -40.27 28.41
N ARG A 236 23.17 -40.94 27.44
CA ARG A 236 21.71 -40.92 27.30
C ARG A 236 21.15 -42.01 28.21
N ASP A 237 20.51 -41.62 29.30
CA ASP A 237 19.67 -42.54 30.06
C ASP A 237 18.42 -42.88 29.26
N ALA A 238 18.03 -44.15 29.25
CA ALA A 238 16.94 -44.70 28.43
C ALA A 238 15.54 -44.19 28.82
N MET A 239 15.42 -43.43 29.91
CA MET A 239 14.15 -42.94 30.46
C MET A 239 13.75 -41.55 29.94
N ASP A 240 14.69 -40.78 29.37
CA ASP A 240 14.40 -39.46 28.77
C ASP A 240 13.82 -39.54 27.35
N ALA A 241 13.69 -40.75 26.80
CA ALA A 241 13.15 -40.99 25.46
C ALA A 241 11.61 -40.95 25.38
N PHE A 242 10.91 -41.00 26.51
CA PHE A 242 9.44 -41.09 26.55
C PHE A 242 8.73 -39.76 26.84
N THR A 243 9.44 -38.72 27.27
CA THR A 243 8.85 -37.43 27.68
C THR A 243 9.18 -36.30 26.70
N ASN A 244 10.18 -36.48 25.84
CA ASN A 244 10.53 -35.55 24.79
C ASN A 244 10.21 -36.16 23.42
N VAL A 245 9.04 -35.83 22.86
CA VAL A 245 8.80 -35.99 21.42
C VAL A 245 9.61 -34.91 20.70
N ALA A 246 10.94 -35.06 20.70
CA ALA A 246 11.77 -34.35 19.76
C ALA A 246 11.40 -34.92 18.39
N PHE A 247 10.80 -34.09 17.53
CA PHE A 247 10.69 -34.41 16.11
C PHE A 247 12.11 -34.69 15.63
N SER A 248 12.43 -35.97 15.49
CA SER A 248 13.72 -36.39 14.98
C SER A 248 13.81 -35.76 13.60
N ASN A 249 14.71 -34.79 13.45
CA ASN A 249 15.21 -34.43 12.14
C ASN A 249 15.60 -35.75 11.50
N ILE A 250 14.87 -36.15 10.46
CA ILE A 250 15.12 -37.38 9.71
C ILE A 250 16.62 -37.40 9.46
N ALA A 251 17.30 -38.36 10.07
CA ALA A 251 18.75 -38.53 9.99
C ALA A 251 19.10 -38.80 8.53
N GLY A 252 19.34 -37.74 7.77
CA GLY A 252 19.44 -37.75 6.31
C GLY A 252 19.10 -36.41 5.64
N SER A 253 18.28 -35.56 6.27
CA SER A 253 17.79 -34.31 5.66
C SER A 253 18.84 -33.18 5.53
N SER A 254 19.97 -33.24 6.24
CA SER A 254 20.91 -32.12 6.35
C SER A 254 22.20 -32.28 5.53
N ASN A 255 22.35 -33.35 4.75
CA ASN A 255 23.62 -33.71 4.12
C ASN A 255 23.70 -33.42 2.60
N LEU A 256 22.68 -32.79 2.00
CA LEU A 256 22.77 -32.40 0.59
C LEU A 256 23.61 -31.14 0.44
N SER A 257 24.68 -31.23 -0.36
CA SER A 257 25.45 -30.05 -0.71
C SER A 257 24.59 -29.03 -1.46
N GLY A 258 24.78 -27.74 -1.19
CA GLY A 258 24.10 -26.64 -1.89
C GLY A 258 24.17 -26.73 -3.42
N LYS A 259 25.24 -27.34 -3.97
CA LYS A 259 25.38 -27.59 -5.41
C LYS A 259 24.38 -28.62 -5.93
N LYS A 260 24.13 -29.70 -5.19
CA LYS A 260 23.17 -30.75 -5.57
C LYS A 260 21.75 -30.19 -5.62
N LEU A 261 21.43 -29.31 -4.69
CA LEU A 261 20.15 -28.60 -4.62
C LEU A 261 19.93 -27.62 -5.76
N GLN A 262 20.96 -26.83 -6.09
CA GLN A 262 20.90 -25.92 -7.22
C GLN A 262 20.73 -26.65 -8.56
N HIS A 263 21.33 -27.84 -8.72
CA HIS A 263 21.17 -28.65 -9.93
C HIS A 263 19.74 -29.21 -10.11
N MET A 264 19.02 -29.43 -8.99
CA MET A 264 17.62 -29.86 -8.99
C MET A 264 16.64 -28.70 -9.19
N MET A 265 17.09 -27.45 -9.09
CA MET A 265 16.28 -26.30 -9.47
C MET A 265 16.23 -26.16 -10.99
N THR A 266 15.02 -26.14 -11.53
CA THR A 266 14.82 -25.80 -12.94
C THR A 266 14.98 -24.30 -13.15
N THR A 267 15.34 -23.90 -14.37
CA THR A 267 15.32 -22.48 -14.76
C THR A 267 13.97 -21.81 -14.49
N SER A 268 14.00 -20.51 -14.23
CA SER A 268 12.78 -19.73 -13.98
C SER A 268 11.90 -19.60 -15.23
N ASP A 269 12.49 -19.68 -16.43
CA ASP A 269 11.76 -19.54 -17.69
C ASP A 269 11.13 -20.86 -18.12
N PRO A 270 9.80 -20.89 -18.38
CA PRO A 270 9.09 -22.15 -18.63
C PRO A 270 9.51 -22.82 -19.95
N LYS A 271 9.98 -22.06 -20.94
CA LYS A 271 10.49 -22.61 -22.21
C LYS A 271 11.85 -23.27 -22.03
N GLN A 272 12.76 -22.63 -21.29
CA GLN A 272 14.06 -23.20 -20.96
C GLN A 272 13.90 -24.44 -20.07
N ALA A 273 12.96 -24.42 -19.12
CA ALA A 273 12.64 -25.59 -18.32
C ALA A 273 12.09 -26.76 -19.16
N LEU A 274 11.27 -26.50 -20.18
CA LEU A 274 10.84 -27.55 -21.13
C LEU A 274 12.02 -28.14 -21.90
N GLN A 275 12.91 -27.28 -22.43
CA GLN A 275 14.11 -27.74 -23.13
C GLN A 275 15.02 -28.57 -22.21
N GLN A 276 15.17 -28.16 -20.94
CA GLN A 276 15.93 -28.94 -19.96
C GLN A 276 15.31 -30.32 -19.69
N LEU A 277 13.98 -30.42 -19.68
CA LEU A 277 13.29 -31.70 -19.55
C LEU A 277 13.42 -32.56 -20.80
N GLU A 278 13.31 -31.96 -21.99
CA GLU A 278 13.49 -32.66 -23.28
C GLU A 278 14.91 -33.23 -23.36
N VAL A 279 15.94 -32.42 -23.08
CA VAL A 279 17.34 -32.87 -23.02
C VAL A 279 17.54 -33.95 -21.96
N ARG A 280 16.90 -33.84 -20.79
CA ARG A 280 16.99 -34.90 -19.77
C ARG A 280 16.33 -36.19 -20.25
N LYS A 281 15.17 -36.13 -20.92
CA LYS A 281 14.50 -37.31 -21.48
C LYS A 281 15.33 -37.95 -22.61
N GLU A 282 15.90 -37.16 -23.50
CA GLU A 282 16.79 -37.65 -24.56
C GLU A 282 18.02 -38.35 -23.98
N LYS A 283 18.65 -37.78 -22.96
CA LYS A 283 19.76 -38.43 -22.23
C LYS A 283 19.34 -39.76 -21.60
N MET A 284 18.14 -39.84 -21.02
CA MET A 284 17.62 -41.08 -20.45
C MET A 284 17.27 -42.13 -21.52
N ALA A 285 16.86 -41.69 -22.71
CA ALA A 285 16.55 -42.57 -23.84
C ALA A 285 17.81 -43.11 -24.53
N ALA A 286 18.93 -42.38 -24.49
CA ALA A 286 20.21 -42.82 -25.05
C ALA A 286 20.96 -43.86 -24.20
N LEU A 287 20.54 -44.08 -22.95
CA LEU A 287 21.17 -45.03 -22.03
C LEU A 287 20.50 -46.43 -22.08
N PRO A 288 21.25 -47.52 -21.81
CA PRO A 288 20.69 -48.86 -21.77
C PRO A 288 19.68 -49.01 -20.61
N GLU A 289 18.71 -49.91 -20.78
CA GLU A 289 17.54 -50.03 -19.89
C GLU A 289 17.88 -50.26 -18.42
N GLU A 290 18.92 -51.04 -18.13
CA GLU A 290 19.37 -51.30 -16.76
C GLU A 290 19.89 -50.03 -16.07
N LYS A 291 20.71 -49.24 -16.78
CA LYS A 291 21.21 -47.96 -16.27
C LYS A 291 20.09 -46.93 -16.16
N ARG A 292 19.12 -46.97 -17.08
CA ARG A 292 17.94 -46.10 -17.05
C ARG A 292 17.12 -46.34 -15.78
N LYS A 293 16.81 -47.59 -15.43
CA LYS A 293 16.07 -47.94 -14.19
C LYS A 293 16.82 -47.47 -12.94
N ALA A 294 18.13 -47.74 -12.85
CA ALA A 294 18.95 -47.30 -11.73
C ALA A 294 19.02 -45.76 -11.59
N ILE A 295 19.10 -45.02 -12.71
CA ILE A 295 19.11 -43.56 -12.69
C ILE A 295 17.72 -42.99 -12.39
N GLU A 296 16.65 -43.63 -12.85
CA GLU A 296 15.27 -43.25 -12.52
C GLU A 296 14.99 -43.44 -11.02
N GLU A 297 15.43 -44.54 -10.41
CA GLU A 297 15.33 -44.76 -8.97
C GLU A 297 16.14 -43.74 -8.17
N LYS A 298 17.41 -43.52 -8.53
CA LYS A 298 18.24 -42.47 -7.91
C LYS A 298 17.60 -41.10 -8.04
N SER A 299 17.10 -40.74 -9.22
CA SER A 299 16.43 -39.46 -9.47
C SER A 299 15.13 -39.32 -8.69
N LYS A 300 14.38 -40.42 -8.46
CA LYS A 300 13.16 -40.40 -7.65
C LYS A 300 13.49 -40.05 -6.20
N TRP A 301 14.51 -40.69 -5.62
CA TRP A 301 14.96 -40.42 -4.25
C TRP A 301 15.57 -39.03 -4.11
N GLU A 302 16.45 -38.61 -5.02
CA GLU A 302 17.04 -37.27 -5.01
C GLU A 302 15.99 -36.15 -5.13
N LYS A 303 14.92 -36.37 -5.92
CA LYS A 303 13.80 -35.42 -6.00
C LYS A 303 12.92 -35.44 -4.76
N ALA A 304 12.84 -36.55 -4.04
CA ALA A 304 12.12 -36.63 -2.77
C ALA A 304 12.90 -35.89 -1.69
N GLU A 305 14.20 -36.14 -1.58
CA GLU A 305 15.12 -35.44 -0.67
C GLU A 305 15.13 -33.93 -0.92
N ALA A 306 15.28 -33.50 -2.18
CA ALA A 306 15.26 -32.08 -2.52
C ALA A 306 13.92 -31.40 -2.16
N ARG A 307 12.79 -32.12 -2.24
CA ARG A 307 11.49 -31.58 -1.80
C ARG A 307 11.38 -31.49 -0.29
N LEU A 308 11.91 -32.46 0.45
CA LEU A 308 11.97 -32.44 1.92
C LEU A 308 12.83 -31.27 2.42
N GLU A 309 13.93 -30.98 1.73
CA GLU A 309 14.79 -29.83 2.02
C GLU A 309 14.16 -28.47 1.62
N GLY A 310 13.02 -28.49 0.91
CA GLY A 310 12.28 -27.28 0.53
C GLY A 310 12.63 -26.73 -0.85
N VAL A 311 13.40 -27.45 -1.66
CA VAL A 311 13.73 -27.07 -3.03
C VAL A 311 12.56 -27.36 -3.98
N LYS A 312 12.09 -26.31 -4.65
CA LYS A 312 10.94 -26.37 -5.58
C LYS A 312 11.34 -26.98 -6.93
N VAL A 313 11.20 -28.30 -7.06
CA VAL A 313 11.40 -29.04 -8.32
C VAL A 313 10.21 -28.83 -9.26
N LYS A 314 10.40 -28.18 -10.42
CA LYS A 314 9.33 -27.85 -11.39
C LYS A 314 9.48 -28.64 -12.71
N ASP A 315 9.35 -29.96 -12.64
CA ASP A 315 9.58 -30.87 -13.77
C ASP A 315 8.31 -31.30 -14.54
N ASP A 316 7.15 -30.72 -14.22
CA ASP A 316 5.87 -31.14 -14.80
C ASP A 316 5.70 -30.59 -16.23
N GLU A 317 5.89 -31.43 -17.26
CA GLU A 317 5.79 -31.05 -18.68
C GLU A 317 4.46 -30.36 -19.02
N ALA A 318 3.33 -30.90 -18.56
CA ALA A 318 2.01 -30.32 -18.82
C ALA A 318 1.86 -28.93 -18.17
N ARG A 319 2.42 -28.72 -16.97
CA ARG A 319 2.38 -27.42 -16.28
C ARG A 319 3.32 -26.42 -16.93
N LEU A 320 4.50 -26.85 -17.35
CA LEU A 320 5.45 -26.00 -18.07
C LEU A 320 4.92 -25.56 -19.43
N LYS A 321 4.29 -26.47 -20.20
CA LYS A 321 3.58 -26.12 -21.46
C LYS A 321 2.46 -25.10 -21.19
N LYS A 322 1.66 -25.28 -20.14
CA LYS A 322 0.62 -24.31 -19.73
C LYS A 322 1.23 -22.97 -19.32
N ALA A 323 2.34 -22.96 -18.58
CA ALA A 323 3.03 -21.75 -18.15
C ALA A 323 3.62 -20.99 -19.35
N ALA A 324 4.25 -21.69 -20.29
CA ALA A 324 4.75 -21.12 -21.55
C ALA A 324 3.61 -20.47 -22.35
N LYS A 325 2.49 -21.20 -22.55
CA LYS A 325 1.30 -20.66 -23.22
C LYS A 325 0.72 -19.43 -22.50
N LYS A 326 0.69 -19.40 -21.17
CA LYS A 326 0.24 -18.23 -20.39
C LYS A 326 1.16 -17.02 -20.62
N LYS A 327 2.48 -17.22 -20.58
CA LYS A 327 3.47 -16.15 -20.85
C LYS A 327 3.33 -15.63 -22.28
N ASP A 328 3.18 -16.50 -23.26
CA ASP A 328 2.99 -16.08 -24.67
C ASP A 328 1.68 -15.29 -24.86
N LYS A 329 0.59 -15.70 -24.22
CA LYS A 329 -0.68 -14.94 -24.21
C LYS A 329 -0.53 -13.56 -23.55
N GLU A 330 0.20 -13.48 -22.44
CA GLU A 330 0.47 -12.21 -21.76
C GLU A 330 1.28 -11.27 -22.67
N LYS A 331 2.33 -11.79 -23.32
CA LYS A 331 3.12 -11.02 -24.28
C LYS A 331 2.29 -10.59 -25.49
N ALA A 332 1.43 -11.46 -26.02
CA ALA A 332 0.52 -11.10 -27.11
C ALA A 332 -0.46 -9.98 -26.73
N LYS A 333 -1.06 -10.04 -25.53
CA LYS A 333 -1.91 -8.95 -24.99
C LYS A 333 -1.12 -7.66 -24.85
N SER A 334 0.10 -7.73 -24.30
CA SER A 334 0.96 -6.56 -24.17
C SER A 334 1.29 -5.95 -25.53
N LYS A 335 1.63 -6.78 -26.53
CA LYS A 335 1.92 -6.32 -27.90
C LYS A 335 0.72 -5.57 -28.49
N LYS A 336 -0.48 -6.17 -28.43
CA LYS A 336 -1.73 -5.53 -28.89
C LYS A 336 -1.96 -4.17 -28.21
N ALA A 337 -1.83 -4.10 -26.89
CA ALA A 337 -2.01 -2.85 -26.15
C ALA A 337 -0.98 -1.79 -26.52
N TRP A 338 0.28 -2.17 -26.78
CA TRP A 338 1.30 -1.25 -27.26
C TRP A 338 1.05 -0.77 -28.69
N ASP A 339 0.57 -1.64 -29.56
CA ASP A 339 0.23 -1.29 -30.94
C ASP A 339 -1.01 -0.37 -30.99
N GLU A 340 -2.01 -0.62 -30.16
CA GLU A 340 -3.17 0.27 -29.97
C GLU A 340 -2.74 1.65 -29.47
N ARG A 341 -1.88 1.72 -28.45
CA ARG A 341 -1.34 3.01 -27.98
C ARG A 341 -0.57 3.75 -29.08
N LYS A 342 0.22 3.05 -29.89
CA LYS A 342 0.94 3.66 -31.02
C LYS A 342 -0.04 4.20 -32.06
N LYS A 343 -1.11 3.47 -32.37
CA LYS A 343 -2.17 3.93 -33.27
C LYS A 343 -2.87 5.17 -32.70
N GLU A 344 -3.30 5.13 -31.45
CA GLU A 344 -3.94 6.27 -30.78
C GLU A 344 -3.05 7.52 -30.80
N VAL A 345 -1.75 7.36 -30.52
CA VAL A 345 -0.79 8.47 -30.58
C VAL A 345 -0.68 9.03 -32.01
N LYS A 346 -0.63 8.17 -33.04
CA LYS A 346 -0.62 8.59 -34.44
C LYS A 346 -1.91 9.31 -34.81
N ASP A 347 -3.05 8.79 -34.40
CA ASP A 347 -4.37 9.39 -34.67
C ASP A 347 -4.52 10.74 -33.97
N GLN A 348 -4.04 10.88 -32.74
CA GLN A 348 -4.01 12.15 -32.02
C GLN A 348 -3.08 13.17 -32.70
N MET A 349 -1.91 12.74 -33.20
CA MET A 349 -1.01 13.59 -33.98
C MET A 349 -1.66 14.03 -35.29
N ALA A 350 -2.26 13.10 -36.04
CA ALA A 350 -2.96 13.37 -37.28
C ALA A 350 -4.16 14.30 -37.07
N ALA A 351 -4.95 14.09 -36.02
CA ALA A 351 -6.08 14.96 -35.69
C ALA A 351 -5.63 16.38 -35.34
N ARG A 352 -4.50 16.54 -34.63
CA ARG A 352 -3.91 17.87 -34.37
C ARG A 352 -3.40 18.53 -35.64
N GLN A 353 -2.77 17.76 -36.53
CA GLN A 353 -2.34 18.27 -37.83
C GLN A 353 -3.53 18.68 -38.68
N LYS A 354 -4.58 17.86 -38.79
CA LYS A 354 -5.85 18.19 -39.47
C LYS A 354 -6.47 19.48 -38.93
N LYS A 355 -6.62 19.62 -37.61
CA LYS A 355 -7.10 20.88 -37.01
C LYS A 355 -6.23 22.09 -37.38
N ARG A 356 -4.91 21.92 -37.53
CA ARG A 356 -4.02 23.00 -37.96
C ARG A 356 -4.22 23.32 -39.43
N THR A 357 -4.33 22.31 -40.30
CA THR A 357 -4.57 22.51 -41.74
C THR A 357 -5.92 23.17 -41.98
N ASP A 358 -6.97 22.74 -41.29
CA ASP A 358 -8.31 23.32 -41.41
C ASP A 358 -8.33 24.77 -40.95
N ASN A 359 -7.68 25.08 -39.81
CA ASN A 359 -7.54 26.47 -39.34
C ASN A 359 -6.72 27.35 -40.30
N LEU A 360 -5.70 26.79 -40.96
CA LEU A 360 -4.92 27.50 -41.98
C LEU A 360 -5.75 27.74 -43.25
N ALA A 361 -6.52 26.74 -43.69
CA ALA A 361 -7.43 26.87 -44.82
C ALA A 361 -8.51 27.92 -44.57
N ILE A 362 -9.17 27.90 -43.40
CA ILE A 362 -10.14 28.93 -43.00
C ILE A 362 -9.51 30.33 -43.00
N ARG A 363 -8.26 30.46 -42.51
CA ARG A 363 -7.53 31.74 -42.57
C ARG A 363 -7.21 32.17 -44.00
N ALA A 364 -6.84 31.24 -44.87
CA ALA A 364 -6.55 31.50 -46.29
C ALA A 364 -7.82 31.96 -47.02
N GLU A 365 -8.94 31.25 -46.86
CA GLU A 365 -10.25 31.64 -47.41
C GLU A 365 -10.69 33.02 -46.92
N ARG A 366 -10.53 33.29 -45.61
CA ARG A 366 -10.84 34.62 -45.06
C ARG A 366 -9.96 35.72 -45.64
N ARG A 367 -8.67 35.45 -45.94
CA ARG A 367 -7.79 36.43 -46.62
C ARG A 367 -8.23 36.65 -48.07
N LYS A 368 -8.62 35.59 -48.78
CA LYS A 368 -9.12 35.68 -50.16
C LYS A 368 -10.43 36.49 -50.24
N GLY A 369 -11.40 36.21 -49.36
CA GLY A 369 -12.66 36.96 -49.30
C GLY A 369 -12.53 38.42 -48.86
N LYS A 370 -11.47 38.78 -48.12
CA LYS A 370 -11.19 40.17 -47.72
C LYS A 370 -10.45 40.98 -48.80
N SER A 371 -9.76 40.29 -49.72
CA SER A 371 -9.09 40.91 -50.88
C SER A 371 -10.04 41.16 -52.05
N SER A 372 -11.20 40.50 -52.11
CA SER A 372 -12.18 40.68 -53.20
C SER A 372 -13.29 41.69 -52.90
N GLY A 373 -13.32 42.29 -51.70
CA GLY A 373 -14.37 43.22 -51.25
C GLY A 373 -13.93 44.66 -51.00
N GLY A 374 -12.75 45.07 -51.50
CA GLY A 374 -12.21 46.41 -51.32
C GLY A 374 -12.78 47.44 -52.30
N LYS A 375 -14.08 47.74 -52.25
CA LYS A 375 -14.58 49.04 -52.71
C LYS A 375 -14.26 50.07 -51.63
N SER A 376 -13.41 51.02 -52.00
CA SER A 376 -13.06 52.23 -51.26
C SER A 376 -14.28 52.87 -50.57
N LYS A 377 -14.34 52.80 -49.24
CA LYS A 377 -15.10 53.77 -48.46
C LYS A 377 -14.10 54.61 -47.69
N ALA A 378 -13.95 55.84 -48.17
CA ALA A 378 -13.18 56.90 -47.55
C ALA A 378 -13.57 57.04 -46.07
N ARG A 379 -12.55 57.22 -45.22
CA ARG A 379 -12.70 57.46 -43.79
C ARG A 379 -13.38 58.82 -43.59
N PRO A 380 -14.54 58.91 -42.93
CA PRO A 380 -15.16 60.19 -42.64
C PRO A 380 -14.37 60.86 -41.50
N GLY A 381 -13.71 61.98 -41.80
CA GLY A 381 -13.18 62.87 -40.76
C GLY A 381 -11.70 63.27 -40.82
N PHE A 382 -10.96 63.00 -41.91
CA PHE A 382 -9.54 63.40 -42.00
C PHE A 382 -9.23 64.56 -42.96
N GLU A 383 -10.20 65.14 -43.65
CA GLU A 383 -9.95 66.34 -44.47
C GLU A 383 -10.57 67.58 -43.83
N GLY A 384 -9.69 68.49 -43.41
CA GLY A 384 -10.00 69.70 -42.68
C GLY A 384 -10.99 70.59 -43.41
N LYS A 385 -12.13 70.86 -42.76
CA LYS A 385 -12.97 72.00 -43.07
C LYS A 385 -12.36 73.21 -42.35
N SER A 386 -11.64 74.04 -43.11
CA SER A 386 -11.22 75.37 -42.67
C SER A 386 -12.46 76.17 -42.26
N PHE A 387 -12.60 76.45 -40.97
CA PHE A 387 -13.57 77.44 -40.49
C PHE A 387 -13.09 78.83 -40.93
N GLY A 388 -13.99 79.54 -41.60
CA GLY A 388 -13.75 80.82 -42.24
C GLY A 388 -13.31 81.92 -41.28
N LYS A 389 -12.46 82.79 -41.81
CA LYS A 389 -12.13 84.10 -41.23
C LYS A 389 -12.99 85.13 -41.95
N SER A 390 -14.07 85.56 -41.30
CA SER A 390 -14.83 86.74 -41.71
C SER A 390 -14.10 87.99 -41.20
N LYS A 391 -13.85 88.93 -42.10
CA LYS A 391 -13.58 90.34 -41.78
C LYS A 391 -14.70 91.16 -42.41
#